data_AF-A0A651HUP1-F1
#
_entry.id   AF-A0A651HUP1-F1
#
_cell.length_a   1.000
_cell.length_b   1.000
_cell.length_c   1.000
_cell.angle_alpha   90.00
_cell.angle_beta   90.00
_cell.angle_gamma   90.00
#
_symmetry.space_group_name_H-M   'P 1'
#
loop_
_entity.id
_entity.type
_entity.pdbx_description
1 polymer ?
#
loop_
_entity_poly.entity_id
_entity_poly.type
_entity_poly.pdbx_seq_one_letter_code
_entity_poly.pdbx_strand_id
1 'polypeptide(L)'
;MSDLIPEPTRILFFTGKGGVGKTSLACATAIQLADLGRQVLLVSTDPASNLDEVLGVRLSAEPSEIPAVPGLSALNINPEEAAAAYRERVVGPYRGVLPDAALVSMEEQLSGACTVEIAAFDEFSKLLGDPETTRTFHHVVFDTAPTGHTLRLLELPAAWSSFIDENVGGTSCLGPLSG
;
A
#
# COMPACT_ATOMS: atom_id res chain seq x y z
N MET A 1 8.39 -2.29 29.93
CA MET A 1 8.78 -1.58 28.71
C MET A 1 7.71 -0.52 28.49
N SER A 2 8.07 0.76 28.30
CA SER A 2 7.08 1.80 28.00
C SER A 2 6.54 1.60 26.59
N ASP A 3 5.24 1.74 26.39
CA ASP A 3 4.61 1.66 25.07
C ASP A 3 5.15 2.77 24.16
N LEU A 4 5.54 2.42 22.92
CA LEU A 4 6.02 3.37 21.91
C LEU A 4 4.92 4.34 21.48
N ILE A 5 3.68 3.85 21.42
CA ILE A 5 2.48 4.62 21.09
C ILE A 5 1.41 4.32 22.14
N PRO A 6 1.11 5.25 23.06
CA PRO A 6 -0.01 5.08 23.98
C PRO A 6 -1.32 5.17 23.20
N GLU A 7 -2.17 4.14 23.31
CA GLU A 7 -3.47 4.01 22.63
C GLU A 7 -3.42 4.09 21.09
N PRO A 8 -2.79 3.10 20.42
CA PRO A 8 -2.70 3.07 18.97
C PRO A 8 -4.08 2.90 18.31
N THR A 9 -4.33 3.68 17.27
CA THR A 9 -5.47 3.46 16.35
C THR A 9 -5.31 2.16 15.57
N ARG A 10 -6.39 1.67 14.95
CA ARG A 10 -6.34 0.49 14.07
C ARG A 10 -5.38 0.68 12.90
N ILE A 11 -5.23 1.89 12.38
CA ILE A 11 -4.33 2.18 11.25
C ILE A 11 -3.25 3.15 11.72
N LEU A 12 -1.98 2.83 11.42
CA LEU A 12 -0.79 3.61 11.77
C LEU A 12 0.05 3.89 10.52
N PHE A 13 0.42 5.15 10.30
CA PHE A 13 1.27 5.57 9.17
C PHE A 13 2.61 6.10 9.66
N PHE A 14 3.69 5.58 9.08
CA PHE A 14 5.04 6.11 9.24
C PHE A 14 5.48 6.77 7.94
N THR A 15 5.60 8.10 7.98
CA THR A 15 5.98 8.94 6.83
C THR A 15 7.12 9.90 7.18
N GLY A 16 7.80 10.43 6.17
CA GLY A 16 8.97 11.29 6.33
C GLY A 16 9.98 11.13 5.20
N LYS A 17 11.07 11.91 5.26
CA LYS A 17 12.14 11.87 4.26
C LYS A 17 12.85 10.50 4.24
N GLY A 18 13.59 10.20 3.17
CA GLY A 18 14.45 9.01 3.12
C GLY A 18 15.48 9.03 4.26
N GLY A 19 15.73 7.87 4.88
CA GLY A 19 16.77 7.71 5.91
C GLY A 19 16.45 8.20 7.33
N VAL A 20 15.22 8.69 7.61
CA VAL A 20 14.85 9.17 8.96
C VAL A 20 14.47 8.04 9.95
N GLY A 21 14.52 6.78 9.51
CA GLY A 21 14.22 5.61 10.35
C GLY A 21 12.76 5.13 10.35
N LYS A 22 11.96 5.48 9.32
CA LYS A 22 10.54 5.10 9.19
C LYS A 22 10.33 3.59 9.31
N THR A 23 11.01 2.83 8.46
CA THR A 23 10.99 1.37 8.43
C THR A 23 11.35 0.78 9.78
N SER A 24 12.42 1.27 10.41
CA SER A 24 12.84 0.81 11.74
C SER A 24 11.78 1.05 12.80
N LEU A 25 11.16 2.23 12.80
CA LEU A 25 10.12 2.59 13.77
C LEU A 25 8.81 1.83 13.50
N ALA A 26 8.44 1.63 12.24
CA ALA A 26 7.29 0.83 11.82
C ALA A 26 7.44 -0.63 12.28
N CYS A 27 8.60 -1.24 12.02
CA CYS A 27 8.92 -2.59 12.49
C CYS A 27 8.87 -2.69 14.02
N ALA A 28 9.57 -1.79 14.72
CA ALA A 28 9.61 -1.80 16.19
C ALA A 28 8.21 -1.65 16.81
N THR A 29 7.38 -0.78 16.23
CA THR A 29 6.00 -0.60 16.65
C THR A 29 5.17 -1.86 16.39
N ALA A 30 5.26 -2.45 15.19
CA ALA A 30 4.52 -3.65 14.84
C ALA A 30 4.87 -4.85 15.74
N ILE A 31 6.16 -5.02 16.04
CA ILE A 31 6.66 -6.06 16.95
C ILE A 31 6.14 -5.81 18.36
N GLN A 32 6.24 -4.59 18.90
CA GLN A 32 5.74 -4.30 20.24
C GLN A 32 4.23 -4.56 20.36
N LEU A 33 3.44 -4.20 19.35
CA LEU A 33 2.01 -4.48 19.34
C LEU A 33 1.71 -5.98 19.31
N ALA A 34 2.47 -6.75 18.54
CA ALA A 34 2.39 -8.22 18.52
C ALA A 34 2.77 -8.84 19.87
N ASP A 35 3.84 -8.35 20.52
CA ASP A 35 4.26 -8.76 21.86
C ASP A 35 3.19 -8.48 22.95
N LEU A 36 2.36 -7.45 22.73
CA LEU A 36 1.19 -7.14 23.56
C LEU A 36 -0.04 -8.01 23.22
N GLY A 37 0.14 -9.05 22.40
CA GLY A 37 -0.90 -10.00 22.01
C GLY A 37 -1.85 -9.52 20.92
N ARG A 38 -1.50 -8.47 20.17
CA ARG A 38 -2.32 -7.97 19.06
C ARG A 38 -1.99 -8.71 17.77
N GLN A 39 -3.01 -8.93 16.93
CA GLN A 39 -2.81 -9.34 15.54
C GLN A 39 -2.45 -8.10 14.73
N VAL A 40 -1.27 -8.09 14.11
CA VAL A 40 -0.71 -6.92 13.44
C VAL A 40 -0.35 -7.27 12.01
N LEU A 41 -0.71 -6.41 11.09
CA LEU A 41 -0.24 -6.45 9.71
C LEU A 41 0.73 -5.29 9.46
N LEU A 42 1.97 -5.60 9.09
CA LEU A 42 2.97 -4.63 8.65
C LEU A 42 3.00 -4.59 7.12
N VAL A 43 2.73 -3.42 6.56
CA VAL A 43 2.67 -3.19 5.11
C VAL A 43 3.83 -2.28 4.74
N SER A 44 4.71 -2.74 3.86
CA SER A 44 5.68 -1.84 3.22
C SER A 44 5.19 -1.43 1.84
N THR A 45 5.37 -0.16 1.52
CA THR A 45 5.18 0.39 0.16
C THR A 45 6.43 1.11 -0.32
N ASP A 46 7.54 1.03 0.42
CA ASP A 46 8.81 1.66 0.05
C ASP A 46 9.56 0.72 -0.89
N PRO A 47 9.76 1.07 -2.18
CA PRO A 47 10.49 0.22 -3.12
C PRO A 47 11.96 -0.01 -2.71
N ALA A 48 12.49 0.84 -1.82
CA ALA A 48 13.82 0.69 -1.23
C ALA A 48 13.79 0.04 0.16
N SER A 49 12.64 -0.47 0.61
CA SER A 49 12.55 -1.13 1.90
C SER A 49 13.41 -2.39 1.93
N ASN A 50 14.10 -2.57 3.05
CA ASN A 50 14.82 -3.79 3.39
C ASN A 50 14.04 -4.63 4.42
N LEU A 51 12.70 -4.50 4.45
CA LEU A 51 11.85 -5.19 5.42
C LEU A 51 12.09 -6.70 5.42
N ASP A 52 12.27 -7.29 4.25
CA ASP A 52 12.54 -8.72 4.09
C ASP A 52 13.81 -9.15 4.83
N GLU A 53 14.86 -8.33 4.79
CA GLU A 53 16.11 -8.57 5.51
C GLU A 53 15.94 -8.39 7.02
N VAL A 54 15.19 -7.34 7.43
CA VAL A 54 14.92 -7.03 8.83
C VAL A 54 14.08 -8.14 9.49
N LEU A 55 13.11 -8.69 8.77
CA LEU A 55 12.20 -9.73 9.26
C LEU A 55 12.72 -11.14 8.98
N GLY A 56 13.75 -11.29 8.15
CA GLY A 56 14.31 -12.59 7.76
C GLY A 56 13.35 -13.45 6.91
N VAL A 57 12.39 -12.82 6.24
CA VAL A 57 11.33 -13.47 5.45
C VAL A 57 11.18 -12.72 4.14
N ARG A 58 11.10 -13.44 3.02
CA ARG A 58 10.80 -12.83 1.73
C ARG A 58 9.32 -12.44 1.69
N LEU A 59 9.04 -11.16 1.48
CA LEU A 59 7.67 -10.66 1.44
C LEU A 59 7.11 -10.70 0.02
N SER A 60 5.78 -10.75 -0.06
CA SER A 60 5.01 -10.70 -1.29
C SER A 60 3.87 -9.70 -1.15
N ALA A 61 3.06 -9.54 -2.20
CA ALA A 61 1.84 -8.74 -2.12
C ALA A 61 0.77 -9.35 -1.20
N GLU A 62 0.90 -10.62 -0.82
CA GLU A 62 -0.01 -11.30 0.10
C GLU A 62 0.55 -11.29 1.54
N PRO A 63 -0.32 -11.14 2.57
CA PRO A 63 0.07 -11.26 3.96
C PRO A 63 0.76 -12.59 4.26
N SER A 64 1.93 -12.53 4.87
CA SER A 64 2.69 -13.70 5.32
C SER A 64 3.04 -13.57 6.80
N GLU A 65 2.86 -14.65 7.57
CA GLU A 65 3.23 -14.67 8.98
C GLU A 65 4.75 -14.53 9.15
N ILE A 66 5.18 -13.76 10.15
CA ILE A 66 6.59 -13.61 10.49
C ILE A 66 6.95 -14.64 11.56
N PRO A 67 7.73 -15.70 11.23
CA PRO A 67 7.95 -16.83 12.15
C PRO A 67 8.61 -16.44 13.47
N ALA A 68 9.43 -15.38 13.45
CA ALA A 68 10.12 -14.89 14.64
C ALA A 68 9.23 -14.10 15.61
N VAL A 69 8.04 -13.65 15.17
CA VAL A 69 7.17 -12.73 15.93
C VAL A 69 5.71 -13.19 15.84
N PRO A 70 5.24 -14.03 16.77
CA PRO A 70 3.85 -14.52 16.77
C PRO A 70 2.84 -13.37 16.78
N GLY A 71 1.82 -13.46 15.92
CA GLY A 71 0.79 -12.42 15.76
C GLY A 71 1.18 -11.27 14.83
N LEU A 72 2.39 -11.28 14.26
CA LEU A 72 2.81 -10.37 13.20
C LEU A 72 2.72 -11.06 11.84
N SER A 73 2.01 -10.43 10.92
CA SER A 73 2.10 -10.70 9.48
C SER A 73 2.71 -9.50 8.77
N ALA A 74 3.35 -9.72 7.63
CA ALA A 74 3.80 -8.64 6.76
C ALA A 74 3.56 -8.94 5.29
N LEU A 75 3.46 -7.86 4.52
CA LEU A 75 3.43 -7.87 3.06
C LEU A 75 4.18 -6.66 2.51
N ASN A 76 4.56 -6.77 1.24
CA ASN A 76 5.21 -5.71 0.49
C ASN A 76 4.41 -5.40 -0.78
N ILE A 77 4.02 -4.13 -0.93
CA ILE A 77 3.41 -3.61 -2.15
C ILE A 77 4.54 -3.03 -2.99
N ASN A 78 4.92 -3.76 -4.04
CA ASN A 78 5.86 -3.23 -5.02
C ASN A 78 5.13 -2.22 -5.92
N PRO A 79 5.47 -0.92 -5.87
CA PRO A 79 4.75 0.11 -6.62
C PRO A 79 4.93 -0.04 -8.13
N GLU A 80 6.05 -0.60 -8.60
CA GLU A 80 6.27 -0.84 -10.04
C GLU A 80 5.42 -2.00 -10.55
N GLU A 81 5.29 -3.07 -9.76
CA GLU A 81 4.40 -4.20 -10.09
C GLU A 81 2.93 -3.74 -10.08
N ALA A 82 2.54 -2.94 -9.09
CA ALA A 82 1.21 -2.34 -9.04
C ALA A 82 0.93 -1.47 -10.28
N ALA A 83 1.89 -0.64 -10.69
CA ALA A 83 1.77 0.18 -11.89
C ALA A 83 1.66 -0.64 -13.17
N ALA A 84 2.44 -1.73 -13.28
CA ALA A 84 2.37 -2.65 -14.40
C ALA A 84 1.01 -3.36 -14.48
N ALA A 85 0.50 -3.84 -13.34
CA ALA A 85 -0.82 -4.46 -13.25
C ALA A 85 -1.95 -3.47 -13.59
N TYR A 86 -1.84 -2.23 -13.12
CA TYR A 86 -2.76 -1.14 -13.47
C TYR A 86 -2.75 -0.87 -14.98
N ARG A 87 -1.57 -0.72 -15.58
CA ARG A 87 -1.42 -0.50 -17.02
C ARG A 87 -2.03 -1.65 -17.82
N GLU A 88 -1.76 -2.90 -17.44
CA GLU A 88 -2.32 -4.05 -18.14
C GLU A 88 -3.85 -4.11 -18.03
N ARG A 89 -4.41 -3.78 -16.87
CA ARG A 89 -5.87 -3.71 -16.69
C ARG A 89 -6.53 -2.66 -17.60
N VAL A 90 -5.84 -1.55 -17.89
CA VAL A 90 -6.34 -0.48 -18.76
C VAL A 90 -6.11 -0.77 -20.24
N VAL A 91 -4.92 -1.27 -20.61
CA VAL A 91 -4.51 -1.46 -22.01
C VAL A 91 -4.91 -2.83 -22.56
N GLY A 92 -4.85 -3.87 -21.74
CA GLY A 92 -5.13 -5.27 -22.09
C GLY A 92 -6.43 -5.47 -22.88
N PRO A 93 -7.57 -4.88 -22.47
CA PRO A 93 -8.85 -5.00 -23.20
C PRO A 93 -8.84 -4.50 -24.65
N TYR A 94 -7.87 -3.64 -25.02
CA TYR A 94 -7.78 -3.04 -26.35
C TYR A 94 -6.78 -3.76 -27.27
N ARG A 95 -6.02 -4.74 -26.76
CA ARG A 95 -5.08 -5.53 -27.56
C ARG A 95 -5.84 -6.32 -28.63
N GLY A 96 -5.45 -6.16 -29.90
CA GLY A 96 -6.15 -6.75 -31.05
C GLY A 96 -7.42 -6.01 -31.49
N VAL A 97 -7.79 -4.91 -30.80
CA VAL A 97 -8.90 -4.02 -31.19
C VAL A 97 -8.37 -2.71 -31.77
N LEU A 98 -7.37 -2.11 -31.12
CA LEU A 98 -6.74 -0.86 -31.56
C LEU A 98 -5.45 -1.11 -32.35
N PRO A 99 -5.03 -0.14 -33.19
CA PRO A 99 -3.71 -0.19 -33.85
C PRO A 99 -2.57 -0.16 -32.82
N ASP A 100 -1.46 -0.85 -33.12
CA ASP A 100 -0.30 -0.94 -32.23
C ASP A 100 0.22 0.43 -31.76
N ALA A 101 0.25 1.42 -32.65
CA ALA A 101 0.69 2.77 -32.31
C ALA A 101 -0.19 3.45 -31.24
N ALA A 102 -1.50 3.15 -31.23
CA ALA A 102 -2.41 3.65 -30.21
C ALA A 102 -2.16 2.95 -28.86
N LEU A 103 -1.91 1.64 -28.87
CA LEU A 103 -1.56 0.88 -27.66
C LEU A 103 -0.25 1.38 -27.04
N VAL A 104 0.79 1.59 -27.85
CA VAL A 104 2.06 2.17 -27.38
C VAL A 104 1.87 3.54 -26.74
N SER A 105 1.07 4.41 -27.37
CA SER A 105 0.79 5.74 -26.82
C SER A 105 0.06 5.67 -25.47
N MET A 106 -0.89 4.73 -25.31
CA MET A 106 -1.56 4.51 -24.02
C MET A 106 -0.59 3.99 -22.96
N GLU A 107 0.28 3.04 -23.30
CA GLU A 107 1.29 2.50 -22.38
C GLU A 107 2.27 3.59 -21.92
N GLU A 108 2.71 4.48 -22.82
CA GLU A 108 3.58 5.61 -22.49
C GLU A 108 2.91 6.59 -21.52
N GLN A 109 1.64 6.95 -21.76
CA GLN A 109 0.88 7.84 -20.86
C GLN A 109 0.73 7.25 -19.45
N LEU A 110 0.69 5.92 -19.34
CA LEU A 110 0.55 5.21 -18.08
C LEU A 110 1.89 4.85 -17.41
N SER A 111 3.04 5.21 -17.98
CA SER A 111 4.35 4.81 -17.44
C SER A 111 5.05 5.90 -16.62
N GLY A 112 4.35 7.02 -16.34
CA GLY A 112 4.89 8.11 -15.53
C GLY A 112 4.95 7.80 -14.03
N ALA A 113 5.80 8.55 -13.30
CA ALA A 113 5.92 8.44 -11.85
C ALA A 113 4.58 8.67 -11.12
N CYS A 114 3.71 9.53 -11.65
CA CYS A 114 2.36 9.73 -11.11
C CYS A 114 1.51 8.45 -11.18
N THR A 115 1.65 7.63 -12.23
CA THR A 115 0.91 6.36 -12.32
C THR A 115 1.42 5.37 -11.29
N VAL A 116 2.73 5.34 -11.04
CA VAL A 116 3.33 4.48 -10.01
C VAL A 116 2.79 4.83 -8.62
N GLU A 117 2.73 6.13 -8.30
CA GLU A 117 2.16 6.60 -7.04
C GLU A 117 0.66 6.27 -6.92
N ILE A 118 -0.12 6.50 -7.97
CA ILE A 118 -1.57 6.18 -7.97
C ILE A 118 -1.81 4.68 -7.85
N ALA A 119 -1.03 3.86 -8.53
CA ALA A 119 -1.21 2.40 -8.49
C ALA A 119 -0.83 1.82 -7.12
N ALA A 120 0.27 2.29 -6.52
CA ALA A 120 0.62 1.94 -5.15
C ALA A 120 -0.47 2.36 -4.15
N PHE A 121 -1.08 3.53 -4.38
CA PHE A 121 -2.20 4.01 -3.58
C PHE A 121 -3.48 3.19 -3.79
N ASP A 122 -3.77 2.72 -5.02
CA ASP A 122 -4.92 1.86 -5.32
C ASP A 122 -4.80 0.52 -4.57
N GLU A 123 -3.63 -0.11 -4.57
CA GLU A 123 -3.37 -1.35 -3.81
C GLU A 123 -3.51 -1.14 -2.31
N PHE A 124 -2.93 -0.05 -1.80
CA PHE A 124 -3.11 0.38 -0.42
C PHE A 124 -4.60 0.57 -0.05
N SER A 125 -5.36 1.22 -0.92
CA SER A 125 -6.76 1.55 -0.67
C SER A 125 -7.66 0.31 -0.74
N LYS A 126 -7.34 -0.66 -1.61
CA LYS A 126 -7.99 -1.98 -1.60
C LYS A 126 -7.75 -2.70 -0.30
N LEU A 127 -6.51 -2.67 0.22
CA LEU A 127 -6.17 -3.31 1.48
C LEU A 127 -6.93 -2.70 2.67
N LEU A 128 -7.12 -1.39 2.68
CA LEU A 128 -7.92 -0.71 3.71
C LEU A 128 -9.44 -0.85 3.51
N GLY A 129 -9.88 -0.84 2.27
CA GLY A 129 -11.28 -0.85 1.87
C GLY A 129 -11.91 -2.23 1.85
N ASP A 130 -11.11 -3.29 1.76
CA ASP A 130 -11.58 -4.68 1.89
C ASP A 130 -11.57 -5.10 3.37
N PRO A 131 -12.75 -5.19 4.01
CA PRO A 131 -12.84 -5.55 5.41
C PRO A 131 -12.35 -6.98 5.65
N GLU A 132 -12.45 -7.89 4.67
CA GLU A 132 -12.05 -9.28 4.87
C GLU A 132 -10.54 -9.46 4.87
N THR A 133 -9.81 -8.74 4.00
CA THR A 133 -8.35 -8.82 3.91
C THR A 133 -7.67 -8.36 5.21
N THR A 134 -8.24 -7.37 5.90
CA THR A 134 -7.64 -6.84 7.15
C THR A 134 -8.44 -7.13 8.42
N ARG A 135 -9.57 -7.85 8.35
CA ARG A 135 -10.51 -8.03 9.49
C ARG A 135 -9.86 -8.65 10.71
N THR A 136 -8.96 -9.58 10.46
CA THR A 136 -8.30 -10.39 11.47
C THR A 136 -7.22 -9.62 12.23
N PHE A 137 -6.80 -8.46 11.73
CA PHE A 137 -5.78 -7.62 12.34
C PHE A 137 -6.39 -6.52 13.20
N HIS A 138 -5.93 -6.42 14.43
CA HIS A 138 -6.23 -5.32 15.34
C HIS A 138 -5.55 -4.02 14.88
N HIS A 139 -4.35 -4.13 14.32
CA HIS A 139 -3.58 -3.00 13.81
C HIS A 139 -2.99 -3.27 12.42
N VAL A 140 -3.01 -2.26 11.56
CA VAL A 140 -2.31 -2.24 10.27
C VAL A 140 -1.31 -1.08 10.29
N VAL A 141 -0.03 -1.42 10.14
CA VAL A 141 1.11 -0.50 10.22
C VAL A 141 1.69 -0.31 8.84
N PHE A 142 1.75 0.93 8.35
CA PHE A 142 2.28 1.26 7.03
C PHE A 142 3.66 1.91 7.14
N ASP A 143 4.66 1.26 6.55
CA ASP A 143 5.98 1.81 6.22
C ASP A 143 5.92 2.42 4.81
N THR A 144 5.78 3.74 4.74
CA THR A 144 5.54 4.43 3.46
C THR A 144 6.82 4.97 2.84
N ALA A 145 6.88 4.94 1.51
CA ALA A 145 7.91 5.63 0.74
C ALA A 145 7.93 7.15 1.02
N PRO A 146 9.06 7.84 0.81
CA PRO A 146 9.15 9.29 0.96
C PRO A 146 8.47 10.00 -0.21
N THR A 147 7.14 10.08 -0.24
CA THR A 147 6.43 10.82 -1.30
C THR A 147 5.34 11.72 -0.73
N GLY A 148 5.57 13.04 -0.80
CA GLY A 148 4.61 14.06 -0.37
C GLY A 148 3.29 14.07 -1.15
N HIS A 149 3.22 13.40 -2.31
CA HIS A 149 1.97 13.24 -3.07
C HIS A 149 1.03 12.18 -2.49
N THR A 150 1.55 11.11 -1.86
CA THR A 150 0.74 10.08 -1.20
C THR A 150 -0.12 10.69 -0.09
N LEU A 151 0.43 11.62 0.69
CA LEU A 151 -0.33 12.35 1.71
C LEU A 151 -1.37 13.30 1.11
N ARG A 152 -1.12 13.89 -0.06
CA ARG A 152 -2.12 14.71 -0.78
C ARG A 152 -3.32 13.89 -1.27
N LEU A 153 -3.13 12.61 -1.57
CA LEU A 153 -4.23 11.68 -1.84
C LEU A 153 -5.04 11.35 -0.57
N LEU A 154 -4.43 11.43 0.62
CA LEU A 154 -5.13 11.34 1.92
C LEU A 154 -5.90 12.64 2.26
N GLU A 155 -5.50 13.78 1.70
CA GLU A 155 -6.13 15.10 1.90
C GLU A 155 -7.43 15.31 1.10
N LEU A 156 -7.88 14.30 0.34
CA LEU A 156 -9.16 14.33 -0.40
C LEU A 156 -10.25 13.57 0.38
N PRO A 157 -10.94 14.20 1.36
CA PRO A 157 -11.96 13.52 2.18
C PRO A 157 -13.15 12.96 1.38
N ALA A 158 -13.43 13.51 0.20
CA ALA A 158 -14.46 12.98 -0.70
C ALA A 158 -14.05 11.64 -1.34
N ALA A 159 -12.76 11.42 -1.59
CA ALA A 159 -12.27 10.14 -2.09
C ALA A 159 -12.37 9.07 -1.00
N TRP A 160 -12.09 9.39 0.26
CA TRP A 160 -12.09 8.39 1.35
C TRP A 160 -13.47 7.83 1.71
N SER A 161 -14.47 8.69 1.88
CA SER A 161 -15.83 8.23 2.25
C SER A 161 -16.46 7.40 1.13
N SER A 162 -16.46 7.92 -0.09
CA SER A 162 -16.96 7.17 -1.25
C SER A 162 -16.15 5.90 -1.54
N PHE A 163 -14.82 5.90 -1.42
CA PHE A 163 -14.02 4.72 -1.74
C PHE A 163 -14.13 3.60 -0.70
N ILE A 164 -14.32 3.94 0.58
CA ILE A 164 -14.57 2.95 1.64
C ILE A 164 -16.02 2.44 1.59
N ASP A 165 -16.99 3.30 1.27
CA ASP A 165 -18.41 2.91 1.18
C ASP A 165 -18.77 2.18 -0.13
N GLU A 166 -18.07 2.46 -1.25
CA GLU A 166 -18.42 1.94 -2.59
C GLU A 166 -17.54 0.76 -3.08
N ASN A 167 -16.42 0.42 -2.43
CA ASN A 167 -15.57 -0.71 -2.85
C ASN A 167 -16.09 -2.08 -2.40
N VAL A 168 -17.24 -2.45 -2.94
CA VAL A 168 -17.67 -3.86 -3.04
C VAL A 168 -17.33 -4.43 -4.43
N GLY A 169 -16.80 -3.61 -5.36
CA GLY A 169 -16.48 -4.06 -6.72
C GLY A 169 -15.54 -3.15 -7.52
N GLY A 170 -14.24 -3.25 -7.29
CA GLY A 170 -13.18 -3.24 -8.32
C GLY A 170 -13.03 -2.08 -9.32
N THR A 171 -13.78 -1.00 -9.26
CA THR A 171 -13.63 0.14 -10.19
C THR A 171 -13.40 1.46 -9.45
N SER A 172 -12.13 1.86 -9.36
CA SER A 172 -11.74 3.20 -8.93
C SER A 172 -11.95 4.20 -10.06
N CYS A 173 -12.90 5.12 -9.90
CA CYS A 173 -13.13 6.27 -10.78
C CYS A 173 -12.19 7.45 -10.46
N LEU A 174 -10.90 7.19 -10.21
CA LEU A 174 -9.88 8.23 -10.09
C LEU A 174 -9.17 8.42 -11.44
N GLY A 175 -9.94 8.86 -12.43
CA GLY A 175 -9.41 9.44 -13.65
C GLY A 175 -8.89 10.86 -13.40
N PRO A 176 -8.10 11.43 -14.32
CA PRO A 176 -7.55 12.77 -14.15
C PRO A 176 -8.69 13.77 -13.97
N LEU A 177 -8.78 14.39 -12.79
CA LEU A 177 -9.65 15.53 -12.57
C LEU A 177 -9.23 16.62 -13.54
N SER A 178 -10.12 16.88 -14.49
CA SER A 178 -10.01 17.98 -15.44
C SER A 178 -10.21 19.29 -14.68
N GLY A 179 -9.22 20.18 -14.74
CA GLY A 179 -9.28 21.53 -14.16
C GLY A 179 -7.90 22.12 -14.00
#